data_AF-A0A849V5W4-F1
#
_entry.id   AF-A0A849V5W4-F1
#
_cell.length_a   1.000
_cell.length_b   1.000
_cell.length_c   1.000
_cell.angle_alpha   90.00
_cell.angle_beta   90.00
_cell.angle_gamma   90.00
#
_symmetry.space_group_name_H-M   'P 1'
#
loop_
_entity.id
_entity.type
_entity.pdbx_description
1 polymer ?
#
loop_
_entity_poly.entity_id
_entity_poly.type
_entity_poly.pdbx_seq_one_letter_code
_entity_poly.pdbx_strand_id
1 'polypeptide(L)'
;MVLFNDNKQFSQWAIALSLFVFVLITIDITGDYRDGVPWTHLLTEVLILILSLSGVVYFGWLYYQFAQAKISFLTQNLALANQQAQQWREANRELIAGLAVQIQKQFDAWQLTPAEAQVGLLMLKGLSHGEIAHVRNASERTIRRQARAVYRKSRVTGRTELSAFFLEDLLLPRQQ
;
A
#
# COMPACT_ATOMS: atom_id res chain seq x y z
N MET A 1 -6.76 14.74 6.16
CA MET A 1 -6.62 13.28 6.35
C MET A 1 -6.68 12.84 7.82
N VAL A 2 -6.52 13.75 8.79
CA VAL A 2 -6.51 13.45 10.24
C VAL A 2 -7.90 13.18 10.83
N LEU A 3 -8.96 13.83 10.33
CA LEU A 3 -10.32 13.74 10.88
C LEU A 3 -10.98 12.34 10.82
N PHE A 4 -10.46 11.42 9.99
CA PHE A 4 -11.09 10.10 9.78
C PHE A 4 -10.56 9.01 10.71
N ASN A 5 -9.39 9.19 11.32
CA ASN A 5 -8.86 8.21 12.29
C ASN A 5 -9.57 8.35 13.65
N ASP A 6 -9.97 9.57 14.00
CA ASP A 6 -10.64 9.89 15.25
C ASP A 6 -11.99 9.18 15.37
N ASN A 7 -12.78 9.11 14.28
CA ASN A 7 -14.10 8.48 14.33
C ASN A 7 -14.02 6.93 14.49
N LYS A 8 -12.96 6.30 13.96
CA LYS A 8 -12.73 4.86 14.11
C LYS A 8 -12.32 4.52 15.54
N GLN A 9 -11.36 5.26 16.08
CA GLN A 9 -10.93 5.06 17.47
C GLN A 9 -12.08 5.38 18.42
N PHE A 10 -12.82 6.45 18.20
CA PHE A 10 -13.98 6.83 18.99
C PHE A 10 -15.05 5.74 19.03
N SER A 11 -15.41 5.15 17.87
CA SER A 11 -16.39 4.05 17.83
C SER A 11 -15.87 2.77 18.51
N GLN A 12 -14.58 2.45 18.39
CA GLN A 12 -13.97 1.32 19.10
C GLN A 12 -13.96 1.53 20.62
N TRP A 13 -13.63 2.75 21.08
CA TRP A 13 -13.70 3.11 22.49
C TRP A 13 -15.14 3.09 23.01
N ALA A 14 -16.11 3.55 22.23
CA ALA A 14 -17.53 3.50 22.61
C ALA A 14 -18.05 2.05 22.73
N ILE A 15 -17.70 1.17 21.78
CA ILE A 15 -18.06 -0.26 21.84
C ILE A 15 -17.37 -0.93 23.05
N ALA A 16 -16.09 -0.65 23.28
CA ALA A 16 -15.35 -1.22 24.41
C ALA A 16 -15.90 -0.73 25.76
N LEU A 17 -16.23 0.56 25.87
CA LEU A 17 -16.85 1.14 27.06
C LEU A 17 -18.23 0.52 27.33
N SER A 18 -19.06 0.36 26.30
CA SER A 18 -20.37 -0.27 26.43
C SER A 18 -20.29 -1.73 26.85
N LEU A 19 -19.35 -2.50 26.27
CA LEU A 19 -19.04 -3.87 26.70
C LEU A 19 -18.55 -3.93 28.14
N PHE A 20 -17.69 -3.00 28.55
CA PHE A 20 -17.20 -2.92 29.92
C PHE A 20 -18.34 -2.65 30.92
N VAL A 21 -19.21 -1.69 30.60
CA VAL A 21 -20.41 -1.41 31.41
C VAL A 21 -21.34 -2.63 31.49
N PHE A 22 -21.55 -3.35 30.38
CA PHE A 22 -22.36 -4.57 30.36
C PHE A 22 -21.81 -5.67 31.27
N VAL A 23 -20.48 -5.88 31.28
CA VAL A 23 -19.82 -6.87 32.14
C VAL A 23 -19.96 -6.51 33.62
N LEU A 24 -19.74 -5.24 33.97
CA LEU A 24 -19.88 -4.77 35.36
C LEU A 24 -21.29 -5.03 35.90
N ILE A 25 -22.32 -4.72 35.11
CA ILE A 25 -23.73 -4.93 35.49
C ILE A 25 -24.05 -6.42 35.63
N THR A 26 -23.50 -7.28 34.77
CA THR A 26 -23.72 -8.72 34.85
C THR A 26 -23.15 -9.32 36.14
N ILE A 27 -22.00 -8.80 36.59
CA ILE A 27 -21.37 -9.20 37.87
C ILE A 27 -22.22 -8.74 39.05
N ASP A 28 -22.74 -7.52 39.00
CA ASP A 28 -23.62 -6.92 40.03
C ASP A 28 -24.91 -7.74 40.20
N ILE A 29 -25.63 -8.01 39.10
CA ILE A 29 -26.86 -8.85 39.08
C ILE A 29 -26.63 -10.21 39.76
N THR A 30 -25.48 -10.84 39.49
CA THR A 30 -25.17 -12.18 40.03
C THR A 30 -24.86 -12.15 41.53
N GLY A 31 -24.30 -11.04 42.02
CA GLY A 31 -24.07 -10.77 43.44
C GLY A 31 -25.38 -10.54 44.18
N ASP A 32 -26.20 -9.62 43.69
CA ASP A 32 -27.44 -9.19 44.35
C ASP A 32 -28.52 -10.30 44.38
N TYR A 33 -28.53 -11.20 43.38
CA TYR A 33 -29.38 -12.39 43.39
C TYR A 33 -29.09 -13.33 44.58
N ARG A 34 -27.86 -13.34 45.10
CA ARG A 34 -27.51 -14.14 46.29
C ARG A 34 -27.90 -13.48 47.61
N ASP A 35 -27.97 -12.15 47.64
CA ASP A 35 -28.15 -11.37 48.87
C ASP A 35 -29.61 -10.90 49.12
N GLY A 36 -30.55 -11.19 48.20
CA GLY A 36 -31.99 -10.98 48.44
C GLY A 36 -32.42 -9.50 48.41
N VAL A 37 -31.81 -8.72 47.52
CA VAL A 37 -31.91 -7.26 47.39
C VAL A 37 -33.27 -6.81 46.79
N PRO A 38 -33.77 -5.58 47.06
CA PRO A 38 -35.09 -5.12 46.60
C PRO A 38 -35.29 -5.10 45.08
N TRP A 39 -36.52 -5.36 44.63
CA TRP A 39 -36.94 -5.41 43.22
C TRP A 39 -36.60 -4.16 42.38
N THR A 40 -36.37 -3.00 43.01
CA THR A 40 -35.99 -1.76 42.32
C THR A 40 -34.58 -1.79 41.73
N HIS A 41 -33.63 -2.47 42.40
CA HIS A 41 -32.25 -2.64 41.90
C HIS A 41 -32.22 -3.49 40.63
N LEU A 42 -32.97 -4.60 40.65
CA LEU A 42 -33.13 -5.50 39.50
C LEU A 42 -33.71 -4.77 38.27
N LEU A 43 -34.69 -3.87 38.48
CA LEU A 43 -35.27 -3.07 37.40
C LEU A 43 -34.25 -2.06 36.82
N THR A 44 -33.46 -1.40 37.68
CA THR A 44 -32.44 -0.45 37.21
C THR A 44 -31.33 -1.16 36.43
N GLU A 45 -30.89 -2.33 36.87
CA GLU A 45 -29.86 -3.11 36.18
C GLU A 45 -30.31 -3.59 34.80
N VAL A 46 -31.54 -4.10 34.69
CA VAL A 46 -32.12 -4.53 33.40
C VAL A 46 -32.24 -3.35 32.43
N LEU A 47 -32.65 -2.17 32.91
CA LEU A 47 -32.74 -0.97 32.08
C LEU A 47 -31.37 -0.54 31.54
N ILE A 48 -30.32 -0.54 32.38
CA ILE A 48 -28.97 -0.17 31.95
C ILE A 48 -28.41 -1.23 30.98
N LEU A 49 -28.71 -2.52 31.20
CA LEU A 49 -28.30 -3.62 30.32
C LEU A 49 -28.90 -3.48 28.91
N ILE A 50 -30.20 -3.17 28.82
CA ILE A 50 -30.88 -2.90 27.53
C ILE A 50 -30.26 -1.68 26.84
N LEU A 51 -29.98 -0.61 27.59
CA LEU A 51 -29.39 0.60 27.06
C LEU A 51 -27.97 0.36 26.52
N SER A 52 -27.14 -0.40 27.24
CA SER A 52 -25.80 -0.79 26.78
C SER A 52 -25.85 -1.67 25.54
N LEU A 53 -26.72 -2.68 25.51
CA LEU A 53 -26.88 -3.54 24.34
C LEU A 53 -27.31 -2.73 23.10
N SER A 54 -28.25 -1.80 23.27
CA SER A 54 -28.69 -0.90 22.20
C SER A 54 -27.53 -0.02 21.69
N GLY A 55 -26.65 0.45 22.59
CA GLY A 55 -25.46 1.21 22.25
C GLY A 55 -24.49 0.40 21.40
N VAL A 56 -24.16 -0.83 21.80
CA VAL A 56 -23.27 -1.72 21.03
C VAL A 56 -23.82 -1.97 19.63
N VAL A 57 -25.12 -2.28 19.51
CA VAL A 57 -25.75 -2.55 18.21
C VAL A 57 -25.75 -1.30 17.33
N TYR A 58 -26.14 -0.14 17.87
CA TYR A 58 -26.19 1.11 17.13
C TYR A 58 -24.81 1.58 16.65
N PHE A 59 -23.80 1.58 17.54
CA PHE A 59 -22.44 1.95 17.18
C PHE A 59 -21.78 0.93 16.25
N GLY A 60 -22.06 -0.37 16.43
CA GLY A 60 -21.61 -1.42 15.53
C GLY A 60 -22.18 -1.26 14.11
N TRP A 61 -23.48 -0.94 14.00
CA TRP A 61 -24.13 -0.67 12.72
C TRP A 61 -23.57 0.58 12.03
N LEU A 62 -23.39 1.67 12.76
CA LEU A 62 -22.75 2.89 12.24
C LEU A 62 -21.32 2.60 11.75
N TYR A 63 -20.52 1.89 12.56
CA TYR A 63 -19.17 1.50 12.20
C TYR A 63 -19.13 0.69 10.89
N TYR A 64 -20.03 -0.28 10.76
CA TYR A 64 -20.13 -1.12 9.57
C TYR A 64 -20.43 -0.29 8.31
N GLN A 65 -21.35 0.67 8.39
CA GLN A 65 -21.65 1.55 7.25
C GLN A 65 -20.46 2.40 6.83
N PHE A 66 -19.78 3.03 7.78
CA PHE A 66 -18.59 3.84 7.48
C PHE A 66 -17.46 3.00 6.90
N ALA A 67 -17.27 1.78 7.39
CA ALA A 67 -16.29 0.85 6.86
C ALA A 67 -16.58 0.49 5.39
N GLN A 68 -17.84 0.20 5.06
CA GLN A 68 -18.25 -0.14 3.69
C GLN A 68 -18.11 1.04 2.72
N ALA A 69 -18.47 2.25 3.15
CA ALA A 69 -18.29 3.46 2.36
C ALA A 69 -16.81 3.71 2.04
N LYS A 70 -15.92 3.49 3.02
CA LYS A 70 -14.47 3.63 2.84
C LYS A 70 -13.91 2.60 1.86
N ILE A 71 -14.32 1.34 1.99
CA ILE A 71 -13.87 0.27 1.07
C ILE A 71 -14.33 0.59 -0.36
N SER A 72 -15.57 1.01 -0.53
CA SER A 72 -16.13 1.37 -1.84
C SER A 72 -15.38 2.56 -2.46
N PHE A 73 -15.10 3.60 -1.67
CA PHE A 73 -14.33 4.75 -2.13
C PHE A 73 -12.88 4.37 -2.53
N LEU A 74 -12.19 3.58 -1.71
CA LEU A 74 -10.81 3.17 -2.00
C LEU A 74 -10.72 2.27 -3.24
N THR A 75 -11.66 1.33 -3.39
CA THR A 75 -11.73 0.45 -4.56
C THR A 75 -12.04 1.23 -5.84
N GLN A 76 -12.93 2.22 -5.80
CA GLN A 76 -13.20 3.09 -6.94
C GLN A 76 -11.98 3.94 -7.33
N ASN A 77 -11.30 4.56 -6.37
CA ASN A 77 -10.09 5.33 -6.67
C ASN A 77 -8.98 4.46 -7.25
N LEU A 78 -8.81 3.24 -6.72
CA LEU A 78 -7.86 2.28 -7.26
C LEU A 78 -8.23 1.87 -8.69
N ALA A 79 -9.52 1.61 -8.95
CA ALA A 79 -10.00 1.28 -10.29
C ALA A 79 -9.75 2.43 -11.28
N LEU A 80 -10.05 3.67 -10.89
CA LEU A 80 -9.80 4.87 -11.71
C LEU A 80 -8.30 5.06 -11.97
N ALA A 81 -7.46 4.95 -10.94
CA ALA A 81 -6.01 5.07 -11.09
C ALA A 81 -5.44 3.98 -12.01
N ASN A 82 -5.91 2.73 -11.87
CA ASN A 82 -5.51 1.63 -12.75
C ASN A 82 -5.99 1.85 -14.19
N GLN A 83 -7.21 2.33 -14.39
CA GLN A 83 -7.75 2.63 -15.72
C GLN A 83 -6.95 3.75 -16.39
N GLN A 84 -6.64 4.84 -15.67
CA GLN A 84 -5.79 5.91 -16.18
C GLN A 84 -4.38 5.40 -16.54
N ALA A 85 -3.79 4.55 -15.70
CA ALA A 85 -2.50 3.93 -15.98
C ALA A 85 -2.55 3.01 -17.22
N GLN A 86 -3.63 2.26 -17.40
CA GLN A 86 -3.84 1.42 -18.58
C GLN A 86 -4.01 2.26 -19.85
N GLN A 87 -4.87 3.28 -19.82
CA GLN A 87 -5.07 4.19 -20.94
C GLN A 87 -3.78 4.89 -21.34
N TRP A 88 -2.98 5.33 -20.37
CA TRP A 88 -1.66 5.92 -20.65
C TRP A 88 -0.72 4.89 -21.30
N ARG A 89 -0.69 3.64 -20.82
CA ARG A 89 0.13 2.57 -21.42
C ARG A 89 -0.30 2.23 -22.83
N GLU A 90 -1.60 2.21 -23.11
CA GLU A 90 -2.14 1.95 -24.45
C GLU A 90 -1.82 3.09 -25.39
N ALA A 91 -2.10 4.34 -24.99
CA ALA A 91 -1.79 5.53 -25.77
C ALA A 91 -0.30 5.67 -26.10
N ASN A 92 0.58 5.20 -25.21
CA ASN A 92 2.04 5.27 -25.38
C ASN A 92 2.66 3.92 -25.76
N ARG A 93 1.87 2.90 -26.13
CA ARG A 93 2.35 1.53 -26.33
C ARG A 93 3.45 1.45 -27.37
N GLU A 94 3.25 2.11 -28.51
CA GLU A 94 4.21 2.12 -29.61
C GLU A 94 5.50 2.85 -29.25
N LEU A 95 5.38 3.98 -28.54
CA LEU A 95 6.54 4.76 -28.06
C LEU A 95 7.38 3.94 -27.07
N ILE A 96 6.73 3.29 -26.10
CA ILE A 96 7.40 2.44 -25.10
C ILE A 96 8.06 1.23 -25.77
N ALA A 97 7.36 0.57 -26.70
CA ALA A 97 7.92 -0.55 -27.45
C ALA A 97 9.12 -0.12 -28.32
N GLY A 98 9.02 1.02 -28.99
CA GLY A 98 10.11 1.61 -29.77
C GLY A 98 11.33 1.92 -28.90
N LEU A 99 11.13 2.55 -27.74
CA LEU A 99 12.19 2.82 -26.78
C LEU A 99 12.88 1.54 -26.31
N ALA A 100 12.12 0.49 -25.98
CA ALA A 100 12.68 -0.79 -25.55
C ALA A 100 13.58 -1.42 -26.64
N VAL A 101 13.17 -1.33 -27.91
CA VAL A 101 13.99 -1.78 -29.04
C VAL A 101 15.28 -0.96 -29.16
N GLN A 102 15.22 0.36 -29.01
CA GLN A 102 16.42 1.21 -29.08
C GLN A 102 17.38 0.96 -27.92
N ILE A 103 16.87 0.74 -26.70
CA ILE A 103 17.70 0.34 -25.55
C ILE A 103 18.43 -0.96 -25.86
N GLN A 104 17.73 -1.96 -26.41
CA GLN A 104 18.36 -3.24 -26.74
C GLN A 104 19.43 -3.09 -27.83
N LYS A 105 19.15 -2.33 -28.89
CA LYS A 105 20.14 -2.04 -29.94
C LYS A 105 21.38 -1.35 -29.38
N GLN A 106 21.20 -0.42 -28.44
CA GLN A 106 22.31 0.25 -27.77
C GLN A 106 23.13 -0.73 -26.90
N PHE A 107 22.46 -1.63 -26.19
CA PHE A 107 23.14 -2.67 -25.41
C PHE A 107 23.93 -3.62 -26.30
N ASP A 108 23.41 -3.96 -27.49
CA ASP A 108 24.11 -4.76 -28.48
C ASP A 108 25.32 -3.99 -29.05
N ALA A 109 25.18 -2.69 -29.31
CA ALA A 109 26.28 -1.82 -29.76
C ALA A 109 27.41 -1.71 -28.72
N TRP A 110 27.07 -1.70 -27.42
CA TRP A 110 28.05 -1.80 -26.32
C TRP A 110 28.58 -3.22 -26.09
N GLN A 111 28.14 -4.20 -26.89
CA GLN A 111 28.56 -5.59 -26.80
C GLN A 111 28.34 -6.17 -25.39
N LEU A 112 27.20 -5.83 -24.78
CA LEU A 112 26.80 -6.40 -23.50
C LEU A 112 26.42 -7.88 -23.69
N THR A 113 26.84 -8.72 -22.75
CA THR A 113 26.32 -10.08 -22.66
C THR A 113 24.85 -10.07 -22.25
N PRO A 114 24.07 -11.14 -22.50
CA PRO A 114 22.67 -11.21 -22.06
C PRO A 114 22.50 -10.96 -20.56
N ALA A 115 23.46 -11.40 -19.76
CA ALA A 115 23.45 -11.15 -18.32
C ALA A 115 23.74 -9.68 -17.97
N GLU A 116 24.67 -9.02 -18.64
CA GLU A 116 24.95 -7.60 -18.44
C GLU A 116 23.78 -6.72 -18.89
N ALA A 117 23.19 -7.01 -20.05
CA ALA A 117 22.01 -6.31 -20.57
C ALA A 117 20.83 -6.36 -19.60
N GLN A 118 20.56 -7.53 -19.00
CA GLN A 118 19.52 -7.66 -17.97
C GLN A 118 19.82 -6.83 -16.71
N VAL A 119 21.08 -6.79 -16.24
CA VAL A 119 21.45 -5.91 -15.11
C VAL A 119 21.29 -4.45 -15.49
N GLY A 120 21.78 -4.04 -16.67
CA GLY A 120 21.64 -2.68 -17.18
C GLY A 120 20.18 -2.23 -17.25
N LEU A 121 19.29 -3.09 -17.78
CA LEU A 121 17.86 -2.80 -17.85
C LEU A 121 17.22 -2.62 -16.47
N LEU A 122 17.57 -3.46 -15.49
CA LEU A 122 17.04 -3.33 -14.13
C LEU A 122 17.60 -2.09 -13.41
N MET A 123 18.82 -1.68 -13.72
CA MET A 123 19.40 -0.44 -13.22
C MET A 123 18.69 0.80 -13.79
N LEU A 124 18.36 0.79 -15.08
CA LEU A 124 17.53 1.83 -15.72
C LEU A 124 16.13 1.89 -15.10
N LYS A 125 15.57 0.75 -14.68
CA LYS A 125 14.30 0.67 -13.93
C LYS A 125 14.39 1.19 -12.49
N GLY A 126 15.58 1.57 -12.03
CA GLY A 126 15.75 2.17 -10.72
C GLY A 126 16.14 1.21 -9.60
N LEU A 127 16.35 -0.07 -9.88
CA LEU A 127 16.68 -1.04 -8.83
C LEU A 127 18.12 -0.88 -8.34
N SER A 128 18.31 -1.04 -7.04
CA SER A 128 19.62 -1.18 -6.37
C SER A 128 20.25 -2.54 -6.68
N HIS A 129 21.56 -2.66 -6.50
CA HIS A 129 22.26 -3.93 -6.72
C HIS A 129 21.70 -5.08 -5.86
N GLY A 130 21.23 -4.79 -4.64
CA GLY A 130 20.59 -5.76 -3.75
C GLY A 130 19.23 -6.23 -4.27
N GLU A 131 18.40 -5.30 -4.76
CA GLU A 131 17.11 -5.65 -5.37
C GLU A 131 17.29 -6.47 -6.65
N ILE A 132 18.28 -6.10 -7.48
CA ILE A 132 18.61 -6.85 -8.69
C ILE A 132 19.12 -8.25 -8.33
N ALA A 133 19.94 -8.36 -7.28
CA ALA A 133 20.43 -9.64 -6.79
C ALA A 133 19.28 -10.56 -6.38
N HIS A 134 18.30 -10.01 -5.66
CA HIS A 134 17.08 -10.73 -5.28
C HIS A 134 16.24 -11.15 -6.50
N VAL A 135 15.92 -10.22 -7.40
CA VAL A 135 15.10 -10.48 -8.61
C VAL A 135 15.74 -11.52 -9.53
N ARG A 136 17.07 -11.53 -9.61
CA ARG A 136 17.82 -12.45 -10.47
C ARG A 136 18.28 -13.72 -9.77
N ASN A 137 17.94 -13.90 -8.50
CA ASN A 137 18.42 -15.00 -7.65
C ASN A 137 19.95 -15.19 -7.76
N ALA A 138 20.70 -14.09 -7.64
CA ALA A 138 22.15 -14.05 -7.76
C ALA A 138 22.77 -13.30 -6.58
N SER A 139 24.07 -13.51 -6.32
CA SER A 139 24.75 -12.76 -5.26
C SER A 139 24.95 -11.29 -5.65
N GLU A 140 24.85 -10.38 -4.67
CA GLU A 140 25.09 -8.96 -4.91
C GLU A 140 26.50 -8.70 -5.47
N ARG A 141 27.49 -9.49 -5.08
CA ARG A 141 28.85 -9.47 -5.66
C ARG A 141 28.82 -9.70 -7.18
N THR A 142 28.00 -10.66 -7.64
CA THR A 142 27.84 -10.96 -9.08
C THR A 142 27.19 -9.80 -9.82
N ILE A 143 26.14 -9.22 -9.25
CA ILE A 143 25.45 -8.05 -9.82
C ILE A 143 26.39 -6.84 -9.89
N ARG A 144 27.16 -6.54 -8.84
CA ARG A 144 28.15 -5.45 -8.85
C ARG A 144 29.22 -5.67 -9.93
N ARG A 145 29.67 -6.92 -10.13
CA ARG A 145 30.62 -7.25 -11.21
C ARG A 145 30.02 -7.00 -12.59
N GLN A 146 28.78 -7.42 -12.82
CA GLN A 146 28.05 -7.19 -14.07
C GLN A 146 27.79 -5.69 -14.31
N ALA A 147 27.36 -4.94 -13.28
CA ALA A 147 27.16 -3.50 -13.37
C ALA A 147 28.46 -2.74 -13.72
N ARG A 148 29.60 -3.12 -13.12
CA ARG A 148 30.91 -2.56 -13.49
C ARG A 148 31.29 -2.85 -14.94
N ALA A 149 30.92 -4.03 -15.45
CA ALA A 149 31.15 -4.36 -16.86
C ALA A 149 30.26 -3.54 -17.79
N VAL A 150 29.00 -3.30 -17.42
CA VAL A 150 28.10 -2.37 -18.13
C VAL A 150 28.74 -0.99 -18.20
N TYR A 151 29.13 -0.40 -17.07
CA TYR A 151 29.76 0.93 -17.03
C TYR A 151 31.00 1.04 -17.92
N ARG A 152 31.89 0.06 -17.82
CA ARG A 152 33.12 0.02 -18.62
C ARG A 152 32.83 -0.06 -20.13
N LYS A 153 31.85 -0.87 -20.53
CA LYS A 153 31.49 -1.09 -21.94
C LYS A 153 30.71 0.08 -22.53
N SER A 154 29.86 0.73 -21.75
CA SER A 154 29.10 1.91 -22.16
C SER A 154 29.87 3.22 -22.01
N ARG A 155 31.09 3.18 -21.44
CA ARG A 155 31.94 4.36 -21.14
C ARG A 155 31.29 5.39 -20.22
N VAL A 156 30.37 4.95 -19.36
CA VAL A 156 29.76 5.80 -18.34
C VAL A 156 30.37 5.52 -16.97
N THR A 157 30.39 6.52 -16.09
CA THR A 157 31.02 6.44 -14.78
C THR A 157 30.13 5.74 -13.73
N GLY A 158 28.81 5.70 -13.93
CA GLY A 158 27.91 5.08 -12.98
C GLY A 158 26.44 5.06 -13.40
N ARG A 159 25.57 4.70 -12.46
CA ARG A 159 24.14 4.50 -12.68
C ARG A 159 23.42 5.76 -13.16
N THR A 160 23.78 6.91 -12.61
CA THR A 160 23.16 8.20 -12.98
C THR A 160 23.45 8.53 -14.43
N GLU A 161 24.72 8.44 -14.85
CA GLU A 161 25.13 8.72 -16.23
C GLU A 161 24.59 7.69 -17.23
N LEU A 162 24.54 6.40 -16.84
CA LEU A 162 23.85 5.38 -17.63
C LEU A 162 22.37 5.74 -17.87
N SER A 163 21.69 6.27 -16.85
CA SER A 163 20.28 6.65 -16.97
C SER A 163 20.13 7.94 -17.79
N ALA A 164 21.02 8.91 -17.58
CA ALA A 164 21.05 10.16 -18.33
C ALA A 164 21.24 9.90 -19.84
N PHE A 165 22.14 8.99 -20.21
CA PHE A 165 22.38 8.60 -21.61
C PHE A 165 21.08 8.25 -22.37
N PHE A 166 20.13 7.58 -21.72
CA PHE A 166 18.86 7.21 -22.35
C PHE A 166 17.77 8.27 -22.19
N LEU A 167 17.85 9.14 -21.18
CA LEU A 167 16.79 10.09 -20.85
C LEU A 167 17.02 11.51 -21.40
N GLU A 168 18.26 11.88 -21.70
CA GLU A 168 18.62 13.22 -22.19
C GLU A 168 17.84 13.58 -23.46
N ASP A 169 17.79 12.66 -24.43
CA ASP A 169 17.05 12.83 -25.68
C ASP A 169 15.53 12.73 -25.52
N LEU A 170 15.02 12.21 -24.38
CA LEU A 170 13.59 12.22 -24.07
C LEU A 170 13.13 13.58 -23.52
N LEU A 171 14.05 14.39 -23.00
CA LEU A 171 13.78 15.68 -22.36
C LEU A 171 14.07 16.84 -23.31
N LEU A 172 13.66 16.72 -24.58
CA LEU A 172 13.78 17.80 -25.55
C LEU A 172 13.09 19.06 -24.99
N PRO A 173 13.77 20.23 -25.01
CA PRO A 173 13.14 21.46 -24.60
C PRO A 173 11.88 21.67 -25.44
N ARG A 174 10.76 21.97 -24.77
CA ARG A 174 9.55 22.41 -25.46
C ARG A 174 9.92 23.67 -26.23
N GLN A 175 9.95 23.59 -27.56
CA GLN A 175 10.11 24.78 -28.38
C GLN A 175 8.85 25.63 -28.18
N GLN A 176 9.02 26.73 -27.44
CA GLN A 176 8.02 27.79 -27.30
C GLN A 176 8.24 28.83 -28.40
#